data_AF-X1VPQ3-F1
#
_entry.id   AF-X1VPQ3-F1
#
_cell.length_a   1.000
_cell.length_b   1.000
_cell.length_c   1.000
_cell.angle_alpha   90.00
_cell.angle_beta   90.00
_cell.angle_gamma   90.00
#
_symmetry.space_group_name_H-M   'P 1'
#
loop_
_entity.id
_entity.type
_entity.pdbx_description
1 polymer ?
#
loop_
_entity_poly.entity_id
_entity_poly.type
_entity_poly.pdbx_seq_one_letter_code
_entity_poly.pdbx_strand_id
1 'polypeptide(L)'
;MNKDFFTDKKVLIMGLGRFGGGADVAEFAVRAGAKVIVTDLAPAVQLSDSIGKLEEFSDIEFHLGSHDPADFQQADIIIANPAVPGDNEFLQLARRNNKFVTSQINIFFELCPAQIIGITGANGKSTTAALTAHLLKAVRHKNNISRKNVIASEAKQSQTTQYGIRNTQY
;
A
#
# COMPACT_ATOMS: atom_id res chain seq x y z
N MET A 1 2.99 -12.51 7.00
CA MET A 1 3.10 -12.81 5.55
C MET A 1 4.57 -12.71 5.12
N ASN A 2 5.00 -13.19 3.94
CA ASN A 2 6.32 -12.86 3.37
C ASN A 2 6.16 -12.30 1.95
N LYS A 3 7.23 -11.77 1.34
CA LYS A 3 7.18 -11.24 -0.04
C LYS A 3 6.78 -12.32 -1.06
N ASP A 4 7.25 -13.55 -0.86
CA ASP A 4 6.98 -14.68 -1.76
C ASP A 4 5.48 -15.04 -1.83
N PHE A 5 4.67 -14.57 -0.88
CA PHE A 5 3.21 -14.69 -0.92
C PHE A 5 2.59 -14.11 -2.21
N PHE A 6 3.24 -13.13 -2.83
CA PHE A 6 2.76 -12.45 -4.04
C PHE A 6 3.28 -13.09 -5.33
N THR A 7 4.32 -13.92 -5.25
CA THR A 7 4.97 -14.49 -6.44
C THR A 7 4.00 -15.38 -7.22
N ASP A 8 3.94 -15.16 -8.54
CA ASP A 8 3.04 -15.84 -9.48
C ASP A 8 1.54 -15.68 -9.19
N LYS A 9 1.17 -14.80 -8.25
CA LYS A 9 -0.24 -14.49 -7.94
C LYS A 9 -0.80 -13.43 -8.86
N LYS A 10 -2.09 -13.55 -9.16
CA LYS A 10 -2.89 -12.47 -9.74
C LYS A 10 -3.33 -11.53 -8.62
N VAL A 11 -2.76 -10.33 -8.59
CA VAL A 11 -3.07 -9.31 -7.59
C VAL A 11 -3.93 -8.23 -8.24
N LEU A 12 -5.15 -8.05 -7.74
CA LEU A 12 -6.02 -6.96 -8.12
C LEU A 12 -5.87 -5.82 -7.12
N ILE A 13 -5.63 -4.61 -7.62
CA ILE A 13 -5.58 -3.39 -6.83
C ILE A 13 -6.81 -2.57 -7.17
N MET A 14 -7.69 -2.39 -6.18
CA MET A 14 -8.92 -1.64 -6.33
C MET A 14 -8.72 -0.21 -5.81
N GLY A 15 -8.66 0.73 -6.74
CA GLY A 15 -8.44 2.15 -6.49
C GLY A 15 -6.96 2.53 -6.54
N LEU A 16 -6.49 2.95 -7.72
CA LEU A 16 -5.15 3.51 -7.90
C LEU A 16 -5.02 4.82 -7.12
N GLY A 17 -6.09 5.63 -7.19
CA GLY A 17 -6.17 6.93 -6.55
C GLY A 17 -5.26 7.99 -7.18
N ARG A 18 -5.62 9.26 -6.98
CA ARG A 18 -4.87 10.42 -7.51
C ARG A 18 -3.61 10.75 -6.73
N PHE A 19 -3.49 10.26 -5.49
CA PHE A 19 -2.41 10.62 -4.56
C PHE A 19 -1.39 9.49 -4.35
N GLY A 20 -1.32 8.52 -5.26
CA GLY A 20 -0.24 7.52 -5.32
C GLY A 20 -0.34 6.32 -4.39
N GLY A 21 -1.27 6.29 -3.43
CA GLY A 21 -1.38 5.16 -2.48
C GLY A 21 -1.56 3.79 -3.16
N GLY A 22 -2.41 3.71 -4.19
CA GLY A 22 -2.56 2.48 -4.98
C GLY A 22 -1.37 2.20 -5.90
N ALA A 23 -0.66 3.23 -6.36
CA ALA A 23 0.51 3.07 -7.22
C ALA A 23 1.68 2.44 -6.45
N ASP A 24 1.92 2.88 -5.21
CA ASP A 24 2.98 2.31 -4.35
C ASP A 24 2.75 0.81 -4.08
N VAL A 25 1.48 0.40 -3.94
CA VAL A 25 1.11 -1.02 -3.77
C VAL A 25 1.31 -1.80 -5.07
N ALA A 26 0.95 -1.22 -6.21
CA ALA A 26 1.11 -1.85 -7.52
C ALA A 26 2.59 -2.12 -7.81
N GLU A 27 3.43 -1.10 -7.61
CA GLU A 27 4.88 -1.23 -7.70
C GLU A 27 5.40 -2.31 -6.74
N PHE A 28 4.95 -2.32 -5.48
CA PHE A 28 5.38 -3.34 -4.53
C PHE A 28 5.02 -4.76 -4.99
N ALA A 29 3.78 -4.98 -5.42
CA ALA A 29 3.27 -6.28 -5.81
C ALA A 29 3.98 -6.80 -7.07
N VAL A 30 4.16 -5.96 -8.10
CA VAL A 30 4.86 -6.37 -9.33
C VAL A 30 6.33 -6.67 -9.05
N ARG A 31 7.01 -5.87 -8.21
CA ARG A 31 8.39 -6.15 -7.78
C ARG A 31 8.50 -7.41 -6.92
N ALA A 32 7.42 -7.87 -6.32
CA ALA A 32 7.35 -9.14 -5.59
C ALA A 32 7.03 -10.35 -6.51
N GLY A 33 6.94 -10.14 -7.83
CA GLY A 33 6.70 -11.18 -8.83
C GLY A 33 5.22 -11.50 -9.07
N ALA A 34 4.32 -10.60 -8.69
CA ALA A 34 2.89 -10.74 -9.01
C ALA A 34 2.57 -10.28 -10.44
N LYS A 35 1.50 -10.84 -11.01
CA LYS A 35 0.81 -10.28 -12.17
C LYS A 35 -0.26 -9.33 -11.65
N VAL A 36 -0.16 -8.04 -11.97
CA VAL A 36 -0.97 -7.01 -11.33
C VAL A 36 -2.02 -6.49 -12.29
N ILE A 37 -3.27 -6.42 -11.80
CA ILE A 37 -4.34 -5.68 -12.45
C ILE A 37 -4.69 -4.51 -11.54
N VAL A 38 -4.74 -3.31 -12.10
CA VAL A 38 -5.18 -2.09 -11.42
C VAL A 38 -6.55 -1.72 -11.96
N THR A 39 -7.54 -1.60 -11.07
CA THR A 39 -8.89 -1.14 -11.44
C THR A 39 -9.28 0.12 -10.69
N ASP A 40 -9.89 1.09 -11.38
CA ASP A 40 -10.35 2.36 -10.81
C ASP A 40 -11.56 2.89 -11.59
N LEU A 41 -12.49 3.54 -10.89
CA LEU A 41 -13.63 4.22 -11.53
C LEU A 41 -13.21 5.49 -12.27
N ALA A 42 -12.08 6.10 -11.89
CA ALA A 42 -11.55 7.25 -12.59
C ALA A 42 -10.94 6.83 -13.94
N PRO A 43 -11.17 7.60 -15.02
CA PRO A 43 -10.54 7.35 -16.31
C PRO A 43 -9.06 7.70 -16.27
N ALA A 44 -8.29 7.13 -17.22
CA ALA A 44 -6.83 7.30 -17.32
C ALA A 44 -6.35 8.75 -17.24
N VAL A 45 -7.07 9.70 -17.87
CA VAL A 45 -6.73 11.13 -17.87
C VAL A 45 -6.62 11.72 -16.46
N GLN A 46 -7.43 11.23 -15.51
CA GLN A 46 -7.41 11.71 -14.13
C GLN A 46 -6.36 11.01 -13.26
N LEU A 47 -5.70 9.99 -13.80
CA LEU A 47 -4.76 9.10 -13.12
C LEU A 47 -3.36 9.13 -13.75
N SER A 48 -3.10 10.06 -14.68
CA SER A 48 -1.87 10.15 -15.46
C SER A 48 -0.61 10.09 -14.59
N ASP A 49 -0.59 10.82 -13.47
CA ASP A 49 0.58 10.88 -12.58
C ASP A 49 0.85 9.54 -11.89
N SER A 50 -0.22 8.80 -11.54
CA SER A 50 -0.10 7.48 -10.92
C SER A 50 0.27 6.41 -11.95
N ILE A 51 -0.28 6.49 -13.17
CA ILE A 51 0.07 5.60 -14.28
C ILE A 51 1.52 5.81 -14.70
N GLY A 52 1.98 7.06 -14.82
CA GLY A 52 3.34 7.41 -15.20
C GLY A 52 4.42 6.79 -14.31
N LYS A 53 4.13 6.61 -13.01
CA LYS A 53 5.02 5.91 -12.07
C LYS A 53 5.16 4.42 -12.33
N LEU A 54 4.20 3.85 -13.05
CA LEU A 54 4.07 2.41 -13.28
C LEU A 54 4.37 2.01 -14.72
N GLU A 55 4.62 2.97 -15.62
CA GLU A 55 4.89 2.73 -17.05
C GLU A 55 6.09 1.81 -17.30
N GLU A 56 7.04 1.72 -16.37
CA GLU A 56 8.21 0.83 -16.49
C GLU A 56 7.87 -0.66 -16.30
N PHE A 57 6.69 -0.99 -15.76
CA PHE A 57 6.30 -2.36 -15.44
C PHE A 57 5.33 -2.93 -16.48
N SER A 58 5.80 -3.86 -17.30
CA SER A 58 4.99 -4.55 -18.31
C SER A 58 3.96 -5.52 -17.74
N ASP A 59 4.14 -5.97 -16.49
CA ASP A 59 3.26 -6.93 -15.81
C ASP A 59 2.10 -6.27 -15.06
N ILE A 60 1.86 -4.96 -15.31
CA ILE A 60 0.72 -4.21 -14.78
C ILE A 60 -0.28 -3.94 -15.91
N GLU A 61 -1.50 -4.41 -15.73
CA GLU A 61 -2.64 -4.11 -16.60
C GLU A 61 -3.57 -3.09 -15.93
N PHE A 62 -4.11 -2.15 -16.71
CA PHE A 62 -4.97 -1.07 -16.21
C PHE A 62 -6.39 -1.16 -16.76
N HIS A 63 -7.36 -1.42 -15.89
CA HIS A 63 -8.79 -1.43 -16.20
C HIS A 63 -9.47 -0.21 -15.56
N LEU A 64 -9.53 0.90 -16.31
CA LEU A 64 -9.90 2.22 -15.80
C LEU A 64 -11.25 2.69 -16.32
N GLY A 65 -11.94 3.53 -15.55
CA GLY A 65 -13.26 4.07 -15.86
C GLY A 65 -14.43 3.15 -15.47
N SER A 66 -14.15 1.92 -15.04
CA SER A 66 -15.14 0.97 -14.53
C SER A 66 -14.46 -0.18 -13.78
N HIS A 67 -15.26 -0.98 -13.08
CA HIS A 67 -14.84 -2.22 -12.45
C HIS A 67 -15.45 -3.41 -13.19
N ASP A 68 -14.65 -4.37 -13.61
CA ASP A 68 -15.13 -5.63 -14.19
C ASP A 68 -15.23 -6.70 -13.08
N PRO A 69 -16.42 -7.28 -12.82
CA PRO A 69 -16.56 -8.40 -11.89
C PRO A 69 -15.60 -9.57 -12.15
N ALA A 70 -15.22 -9.80 -13.41
CA ALA A 70 -14.28 -10.86 -13.80
C ALA A 70 -12.92 -10.68 -13.12
N ASP A 71 -12.44 -9.45 -12.96
CA ASP A 71 -11.15 -9.16 -12.29
C ASP A 71 -11.15 -9.64 -10.85
N PHE A 72 -12.24 -9.38 -10.13
CA PHE A 72 -12.40 -9.79 -8.73
C PHE A 72 -12.54 -11.30 -8.59
N GLN A 73 -13.11 -11.97 -9.59
CA GLN A 73 -13.25 -13.42 -9.61
C GLN A 73 -11.95 -14.14 -9.98
N GLN A 74 -11.11 -13.57 -10.85
CA GLN A 74 -9.85 -14.19 -11.26
C GLN A 74 -8.68 -13.88 -10.33
N ALA A 75 -8.76 -12.81 -9.53
CA ALA A 75 -7.70 -12.45 -8.60
C ALA A 75 -7.51 -13.51 -7.51
N ASP A 76 -6.26 -13.71 -7.10
CA ASP A 76 -5.91 -14.47 -5.89
C ASP A 76 -5.95 -13.56 -4.66
N ILE A 77 -5.47 -12.33 -4.84
CA ILE A 77 -5.30 -11.30 -3.81
C ILE A 77 -5.96 -10.03 -4.31
N ILE A 78 -6.79 -9.41 -3.48
CA ILE A 78 -7.42 -8.12 -3.76
C ILE A 78 -6.97 -7.13 -2.69
N ILE A 79 -6.34 -6.05 -3.12
CA ILE A 79 -5.86 -4.99 -2.25
C ILE A 79 -6.73 -3.76 -2.48
N ALA A 80 -7.59 -3.47 -1.52
CA ALA A 80 -8.49 -2.33 -1.59
C ALA A 80 -7.83 -1.08 -1.00
N ASN A 81 -7.95 0.04 -1.71
CA ASN A 81 -7.58 1.36 -1.19
C ASN A 81 -8.48 1.72 0.02
N PRO A 82 -7.95 2.31 1.10
CA PRO A 82 -8.75 2.69 2.28
C PRO A 82 -9.96 3.61 2.01
N ALA A 83 -9.98 4.31 0.89
CA ALA A 83 -11.11 5.14 0.47
C ALA A 83 -12.31 4.31 -0.07
N VAL A 84 -12.10 3.04 -0.40
CA VAL A 84 -13.16 2.13 -0.85
C VAL A 84 -13.99 1.69 0.36
N PRO A 85 -15.32 1.87 0.34
CA PRO A 85 -16.20 1.37 1.41
C PRO A 85 -16.08 -0.14 1.61
N GLY A 86 -16.04 -0.59 2.87
CA GLY A 86 -15.86 -2.00 3.20
C GLY A 86 -17.02 -2.89 2.73
N ASP A 87 -18.20 -2.32 2.55
CA ASP A 87 -19.43 -2.94 2.05
C ASP A 87 -19.58 -2.89 0.53
N ASN A 88 -18.58 -2.38 -0.20
CA ASN A 88 -18.56 -2.35 -1.66
C ASN A 88 -18.90 -3.71 -2.28
N GLU A 89 -19.78 -3.70 -3.29
CA GLU A 89 -20.34 -4.92 -3.89
C GLU A 89 -19.29 -5.87 -4.46
N PHE A 90 -18.22 -5.34 -5.08
CA PHE A 90 -17.14 -6.14 -5.66
C PHE A 90 -16.30 -6.81 -4.57
N LEU A 91 -16.03 -6.10 -3.46
CA LEU A 91 -15.36 -6.69 -2.30
C LEU A 91 -16.23 -7.76 -1.62
N GLN A 92 -17.55 -7.55 -1.55
CA GLN A 92 -18.47 -8.58 -1.04
C GLN A 92 -18.56 -9.79 -1.96
N LEU A 93 -18.56 -9.59 -3.28
CA LEU A 93 -18.51 -10.66 -4.28
C LEU A 93 -17.21 -11.47 -4.12
N ALA A 94 -16.07 -10.79 -4.01
CA ALA A 94 -14.78 -11.41 -3.79
C ALA A 94 -14.75 -12.26 -2.51
N ARG A 95 -15.21 -11.71 -1.38
CA ARG A 95 -15.27 -12.44 -0.10
C ARG A 95 -16.17 -13.67 -0.19
N ARG A 96 -17.34 -13.56 -0.83
CA ARG A 96 -18.26 -14.69 -1.06
C ARG A 96 -17.63 -15.80 -1.90
N ASN A 97 -16.70 -15.46 -2.78
CA ASN A 97 -15.93 -16.40 -3.60
C ASN A 97 -14.59 -16.79 -2.95
N ASN A 98 -14.44 -16.63 -1.64
CA ASN A 98 -13.25 -17.00 -0.86
C ASN A 98 -11.94 -16.36 -1.34
N LYS A 99 -12.01 -15.15 -1.93
CA LYS A 99 -10.81 -14.40 -2.33
C LYS A 99 -10.17 -13.72 -1.13
N PHE A 100 -8.84 -13.62 -1.15
CA PHE A 100 -8.10 -12.92 -0.10
C PHE A 100 -8.22 -11.41 -0.30
N VAL A 101 -9.05 -10.75 0.50
CA VAL A 101 -9.24 -9.30 0.46
C VAL A 101 -8.45 -8.64 1.59
N THR A 102 -7.58 -7.70 1.27
CA THR A 102 -6.73 -6.98 2.22
C THR A 102 -6.61 -5.50 1.84
N SER A 103 -5.74 -4.78 2.53
CA SER A 103 -5.43 -3.37 2.29
C SER A 103 -3.92 -3.12 2.32
N GLN A 104 -3.47 -1.99 1.78
CA GLN A 104 -2.07 -1.55 1.85
C GLN A 104 -1.53 -1.58 3.28
N ILE A 105 -2.33 -1.10 4.24
CA ILE A 105 -1.88 -0.99 5.63
C ILE A 105 -1.78 -2.36 6.31
N ASN A 106 -2.67 -3.30 5.99
CA ASN A 106 -2.58 -4.66 6.48
C ASN A 106 -1.33 -5.36 5.93
N ILE A 107 -1.04 -5.19 4.64
CA ILE A 107 0.20 -5.71 4.02
C ILE A 107 1.43 -5.12 4.72
N PHE A 108 1.42 -3.81 5.01
CA PHE A 108 2.50 -3.18 5.76
C PHE A 108 2.68 -3.81 7.15
N PHE A 109 1.61 -3.97 7.94
CA PHE A 109 1.70 -4.60 9.26
C PHE A 109 2.23 -6.04 9.20
N GLU A 110 1.81 -6.79 8.18
CA GLU A 110 2.17 -8.20 7.99
C GLU A 110 3.61 -8.43 7.52
N LEU A 111 4.19 -7.46 6.81
CA LEU A 111 5.51 -7.57 6.19
C LEU A 111 6.60 -6.75 6.87
N CYS A 112 6.23 -5.79 7.72
CA CYS A 112 7.20 -4.91 8.39
C CYS A 112 8.00 -5.71 9.42
N PRO A 113 9.33 -5.89 9.24
CA PRO A 113 10.17 -6.63 10.19
C PRO A 113 10.55 -5.79 11.42
N ALA A 114 10.17 -4.52 11.42
CA ALA A 114 10.54 -3.51 12.40
C ALA A 114 9.45 -3.38 13.47
N GLN A 115 9.82 -2.83 14.64
CA GLN A 115 8.82 -2.44 15.61
C GLN A 115 7.99 -1.27 15.06
N ILE A 116 6.67 -1.39 15.18
CA ILE A 116 5.70 -0.42 14.67
C ILE A 116 5.14 0.41 15.83
N ILE A 117 5.12 1.72 15.64
CA ILE A 117 4.54 2.68 16.58
C ILE A 117 3.35 3.35 15.89
N GLY A 118 2.14 3.04 16.34
CA GLY A 118 0.91 3.63 15.83
C GLY A 118 0.61 4.97 16.49
N ILE A 119 0.38 6.01 15.70
CA ILE A 119 -0.01 7.35 16.17
C ILE A 119 -1.36 7.70 15.54
N THR A 120 -2.36 7.92 16.38
CA THR A 120 -3.73 8.26 15.96
C THR A 120 -4.26 9.45 16.77
N GLY A 121 -5.30 10.12 16.26
CA GLY A 121 -5.93 11.29 16.89
C GLY A 121 -6.48 12.29 15.88
N ALA A 122 -7.39 13.17 16.30
CA ALA A 122 -7.96 14.18 15.40
C ALA A 122 -6.89 15.17 14.91
N ASN A 123 -6.07 15.68 15.83
CA ASN A 123 -5.05 16.70 15.57
C ASN A 123 -3.66 16.25 16.07
N GLY A 124 -2.59 16.84 15.53
CA GLY A 124 -1.22 16.63 16.03
C GLY A 124 -0.51 15.35 15.58
N LYS A 125 -1.16 14.43 14.84
CA LYS A 125 -0.58 13.16 14.37
C LYS A 125 0.78 13.32 13.69
N SER A 126 0.88 14.18 12.68
CA SER A 126 2.10 14.36 11.90
C SER A 126 3.23 14.96 12.74
N THR A 127 2.91 15.93 13.60
CA THR A 127 3.88 16.53 14.53
C THR A 127 4.38 15.50 15.55
N THR A 128 3.48 14.72 16.16
CA THR A 128 3.84 13.68 17.12
C THR A 128 4.65 12.56 16.45
N ALA A 129 4.31 12.18 15.22
CA ALA A 129 5.08 11.21 14.44
C ALA A 129 6.49 11.70 14.14
N ALA A 130 6.63 12.95 13.67
CA ALA A 130 7.92 13.56 13.41
C ALA A 130 8.78 13.71 14.68
N LEU A 131 8.18 14.15 15.79
CA LEU A 131 8.87 14.30 17.07
C LEU A 131 9.32 12.94 17.62
N THR A 132 8.46 11.93 17.57
CA THR A 132 8.80 10.56 17.98
C THR A 132 9.99 10.02 17.18
N ALA A 133 9.96 10.19 15.85
CA ALA A 133 11.07 9.79 14.98
C ALA A 133 12.37 10.53 15.33
N HIS A 134 12.29 11.85 15.59
CA HIS A 134 13.44 12.67 15.97
C HIS A 134 14.07 12.20 17.30
N LEU A 135 13.25 12.00 18.33
CA LEU A 135 13.72 11.55 19.66
C LEU A 135 14.35 10.15 19.58
N LEU A 136 13.72 9.21 18.88
CA LEU A 136 14.28 7.87 18.69
C LEU A 136 15.63 7.91 17.97
N LYS A 137 15.79 8.79 16.96
CA LYS A 137 17.07 8.97 16.27
C LYS A 137 18.15 9.52 17.21
N ALA A 138 17.81 10.50 18.05
CA ALA A 138 18.73 11.10 19.01
C ALA A 138 19.20 10.08 20.08
N VAL A 139 18.28 9.30 20.63
CA VAL A 139 18.58 8.25 21.64
C VAL A 139 19.45 7.14 21.06
N ARG A 140 19.22 6.74 19.80
CA ARG A 140 20.04 5.73 19.11
C ARG A 140 21.48 6.19 18.94
N HIS A 141 21.71 7.47 18.63
CA HIS A 141 23.05 8.01 18.41
C HIS A 141 23.92 8.05 19.69
N LYS A 142 23.28 8.10 20.87
CA LYS A 142 23.96 8.22 22.17
C LYS A 142 24.41 6.88 22.76
N ASN A 143 23.73 5.78 22.43
CA ASN A 143 23.87 4.50 23.16
C ASN A 143 24.47 3.34 22.33
N ASN A 144 24.93 3.57 21.09
CA ASN A 144 25.48 2.52 20.21
C ASN A 144 24.59 1.25 20.10
N ILE A 145 23.27 1.42 20.26
CA ILE A 145 22.30 0.33 20.29
C ILE A 145 22.19 -0.26 18.88
N SER A 146 22.44 -1.58 18.77
CA SER A 146 22.36 -2.34 17.52
C SER A 146 21.04 -2.08 16.77
N ARG A 147 21.11 -2.06 15.44
CA ARG A 147 20.08 -1.57 14.50
C ARG A 147 18.77 -2.40 14.52
N LYS A 148 18.03 -2.45 15.61
CA LYS A 148 16.63 -2.89 15.55
C LYS A 148 15.83 -1.77 14.88
N ASN A 149 15.41 -2.03 13.64
CA ASN A 149 14.73 -1.08 12.78
C ASN A 149 13.44 -0.63 13.46
N VAL A 150 13.26 0.69 13.61
CA VAL A 150 11.98 1.30 13.96
C VAL A 150 11.53 2.05 12.73
N ILE A 151 10.37 1.68 12.20
CA ILE A 151 9.75 2.34 11.06
C ILE A 151 8.59 3.15 11.61
N ALA A 152 8.66 4.47 11.43
CA ALA A 152 7.54 5.36 11.69
C ALA A 152 6.74 5.48 10.39
N SER A 153 5.50 5.01 10.40
CA SER A 153 4.54 5.17 9.30
C SER A 153 3.32 5.93 9.80
N GLU A 154 2.90 6.97 9.08
CA GLU A 154 1.66 7.69 9.36
C GLU A 154 0.49 7.00 8.64
N ALA A 155 -0.53 6.56 9.36
CA ALA A 155 -1.81 6.16 8.77
C ALA A 155 -2.70 7.40 8.68
N LYS A 156 -2.79 8.02 7.50
CA LYS A 156 -3.76 9.09 7.22
C LYS A 156 -4.73 8.63 6.14
N GLN A 157 -6.01 8.52 6.50
CA GLN A 157 -7.09 8.78 5.55
C GLN A 157 -7.00 10.27 5.20
N SER A 158 -6.63 10.55 3.96
CA SER A 158 -6.62 11.88 3.33
C SER A 158 -5.44 12.80 3.69
N GLN A 159 -4.68 13.15 2.64
CA GLN A 159 -3.62 14.17 2.53
C GLN A 159 -2.18 13.73 2.87
N THR A 160 -1.42 13.62 1.79
CA THR A 160 -0.01 13.30 1.60
C THR A 160 0.92 14.16 2.45
N THR A 161 1.83 13.53 3.20
CA THR A 161 3.13 14.11 3.56
C THR A 161 4.14 12.96 3.68
N GLN A 162 5.00 12.83 2.66
CA GLN A 162 6.13 11.90 2.67
C GLN A 162 7.23 12.45 3.57
N TYR A 163 7.62 11.68 4.59
CA TYR A 163 8.96 11.76 5.19
C TYR A 163 9.59 10.37 5.10
N GLY A 164 10.40 10.15 4.05
CA GLY A 164 11.17 8.93 3.88
C GLY A 164 12.52 9.05 4.58
N ILE A 165 12.85 8.08 5.45
CA ILE A 165 14.24 7.76 5.75
C ILE A 165 14.54 6.44 5.02
N ARG A 166 15.07 6.54 3.81
CA ARG A 166 15.74 5.41 3.15
C ARG A 166 17.14 5.25 3.77
N ASN A 167 17.48 4.02 4.13
CA ASN A 167 18.85 3.54 4.07
C ASN A 167 18.79 2.08 3.62
N THR A 168 18.81 1.88 2.30
CA THR A 168 19.09 0.61 1.66
C THR A 168 20.59 0.33 1.79
N GLN A 169 20.94 -0.74 2.49
CA GLN A 169 22.18 -1.46 2.30
C GLN A 169 21.80 -2.94 2.32
N TYR A 170 22.18 -3.64 1.25
CA TYR A 170 22.13 -5.09 1.13
C TYR A 170 22.82 -5.77 2.32
#